data_AF-A0AAV7KMA3-F1
#
_entry.id   AF-A0AAV7KMA3-F1
#
_cell.length_a   1.000
_cell.length_b   1.000
_cell.length_c   1.000
_cell.angle_alpha   90.00
_cell.angle_beta   90.00
_cell.angle_gamma   90.00
#
_symmetry.space_group_name_H-M   'P 1'
#
loop_
_entity.id
_entity.type
_entity.pdbx_description
1 polymer ?
#
loop_
_entity_poly.entity_id
_entity_poly.type
_entity_poly.pdbx_seq_one_letter_code
_entity_poly.pdbx_strand_id
1 'polypeptide(L)'
;MTLTVQTGVQVTSQIVRTDDVHETSQIVRTDVHETSQIVRTDVHETSQIVRTDVHETSQIKRTVVRVTLQIIRTGEQAVGVSTQGAQAVGVSTQGEQAVGVSTQGAQAVGVSTQGAQAVEVSTQGAQAVEVSTQGAQAVEVSTQGAQAVEVSTQGAQAVEMSTQGAQAVEMSTQGAQAVEMSTQGAQEAEMSTQVAQEAEMSTQGAQEAEMSTQGAQEAEMSTQGAQEAEMSTQGAQEAEMSTQGAQEAEMSTQRAPEMEISTQRAQEAEMSTQGG
;
A
#
# COMPACT_ATOMS: atom_id res chain seq x y z
N MET A 1 -40.43 -44.08 -20.62
CA MET A 1 -39.14 -44.35 -19.95
C MET A 1 -38.25 -43.17 -20.22
N THR A 2 -37.64 -42.65 -19.17
CA THR A 2 -37.33 -41.24 -18.92
C THR A 2 -36.13 -40.73 -19.72
N LEU A 3 -36.25 -39.50 -20.25
CA LEU A 3 -35.14 -38.71 -20.77
C LEU A 3 -34.36 -38.15 -19.57
N THR A 4 -33.06 -38.41 -19.49
CA THR A 4 -32.16 -37.73 -18.53
C THR A 4 -31.28 -36.78 -19.31
N VAL A 5 -31.49 -35.48 -19.10
CA VAL A 5 -30.60 -34.41 -19.57
C VAL A 5 -29.42 -34.34 -18.60
N GLN A 6 -28.18 -34.27 -19.11
CA GLN A 6 -27.05 -33.82 -18.31
C GLN A 6 -26.13 -32.92 -19.16
N THR A 7 -26.15 -31.63 -18.82
CA THR A 7 -25.31 -30.48 -19.25
C THR A 7 -23.82 -30.84 -19.19
N GLY A 8 -22.87 -30.46 -20.07
CA GLY A 8 -22.74 -29.33 -20.98
C GLY A 8 -21.52 -28.47 -20.55
N VAL A 9 -20.33 -28.66 -21.13
CA VAL A 9 -19.18 -27.72 -21.07
C VAL A 9 -18.37 -27.84 -22.37
N GLN A 10 -18.25 -26.76 -23.15
CA GLN A 10 -17.31 -26.65 -24.27
C GLN A 10 -16.12 -25.80 -23.83
N VAL A 11 -14.95 -26.43 -23.76
CA VAL A 11 -13.66 -25.75 -23.57
C VAL A 11 -13.17 -25.28 -24.94
N THR A 12 -12.87 -23.99 -25.08
CA THR A 12 -12.16 -23.49 -26.27
C THR A 12 -10.87 -22.82 -25.83
N SER A 13 -9.74 -23.53 -25.94
CA SER A 13 -8.41 -22.96 -25.74
C SER A 13 -7.82 -22.58 -27.10
N GLN A 14 -7.54 -21.29 -27.31
CA GLN A 14 -6.77 -20.86 -28.48
C GLN A 14 -5.34 -20.54 -28.05
N ILE A 15 -4.40 -21.41 -28.43
CA ILE A 15 -2.96 -21.11 -28.38
C ILE A 15 -2.59 -20.63 -29.78
N VAL A 16 -2.51 -19.33 -29.99
CA VAL A 16 -1.93 -18.77 -31.22
C VAL A 16 -0.42 -18.73 -31.00
N ARG A 17 0.30 -19.64 -31.66
CA ARG A 17 1.75 -19.65 -31.72
C ARG A 17 2.15 -19.21 -33.12
N THR A 18 2.91 -18.14 -33.22
CA THR A 18 3.60 -17.77 -34.47
C THR A 18 5.04 -17.47 -34.15
N ASP A 19 5.94 -18.12 -34.89
CA ASP A 19 7.38 -18.04 -34.72
C ASP A 19 7.96 -16.61 -34.93
N ASP A 20 9.16 -16.47 -34.38
CA ASP A 20 10.17 -15.41 -34.48
C ASP A 20 10.15 -14.22 -33.49
N VAL A 21 11.13 -14.30 -32.57
CA VAL A 21 11.87 -13.26 -31.81
C VAL A 21 11.10 -12.31 -30.88
N HIS A 22 9.77 -12.19 -30.97
CA HIS A 22 8.98 -11.36 -30.05
C HIS A 22 7.66 -12.03 -29.67
N GLU A 23 7.62 -12.78 -28.56
CA GLU A 23 6.37 -13.34 -28.05
C GLU A 23 5.63 -12.33 -27.15
N THR A 24 4.47 -11.86 -27.61
CA THR A 24 3.41 -11.36 -26.72
C THR A 24 2.38 -12.45 -26.62
N SER A 25 2.19 -13.00 -25.41
CA SER A 25 1.23 -14.07 -25.19
C SER A 25 0.05 -13.58 -24.38
N GLN A 26 -1.14 -13.64 -24.97
CA GLN A 26 -2.41 -13.44 -24.28
C GLN A 26 -3.00 -14.81 -23.96
N ILE A 27 -3.09 -15.14 -22.66
CA ILE A 27 -3.83 -16.33 -22.22
C ILE A 27 -5.21 -15.84 -21.80
N VAL A 28 -6.20 -16.00 -22.67
CA VAL A 28 -7.61 -15.81 -22.33
C VAL A 28 -8.19 -17.18 -22.05
N ARG A 29 -8.53 -17.44 -20.78
CA ARG A 29 -9.20 -18.68 -20.36
C ARG A 29 -10.56 -18.32 -19.79
N THR A 30 -11.61 -18.74 -20.48
CA THR A 30 -12.99 -18.65 -20.02
C THR A 30 -13.42 -20.06 -19.65
N ASP A 31 -13.37 -20.41 -18.36
CA ASP A 31 -13.84 -21.71 -17.88
C ASP A 31 -14.35 -21.57 -16.45
N VAL A 32 -15.60 -22.01 -16.25
CA VAL A 32 -16.41 -21.85 -15.03
C VAL A 32 -15.82 -22.56 -13.80
N HIS A 33 -14.82 -23.42 -13.95
CA HIS A 33 -14.26 -24.20 -12.84
C HIS A 33 -12.81 -24.69 -13.08
N GLU A 34 -11.76 -23.88 -12.92
CA GLU A 34 -10.39 -24.47 -12.80
C GLU A 34 -9.37 -23.64 -12.02
N THR A 35 -8.66 -24.24 -11.07
CA THR A 35 -7.38 -23.74 -10.54
C THR A 35 -6.34 -23.64 -11.65
N SER A 36 -5.66 -22.50 -11.81
CA SER A 36 -4.61 -22.36 -12.84
C SER A 36 -3.23 -22.07 -12.24
N GLN A 37 -2.28 -22.98 -12.46
CA GLN A 37 -0.86 -22.74 -12.28
C GLN A 37 -0.27 -22.33 -13.63
N ILE A 38 0.17 -21.08 -13.78
CA ILE A 38 0.89 -20.62 -14.97
C ILE A 38 2.37 -20.60 -14.61
N VAL A 39 3.09 -21.62 -15.05
CA VAL A 39 4.56 -21.68 -15.01
C VAL A 39 5.07 -21.33 -16.39
N ARG A 40 5.78 -20.20 -16.52
CA ARG A 40 6.42 -19.80 -17.76
C ARG A 40 7.91 -19.62 -17.54
N THR A 41 8.71 -20.33 -18.32
CA THR A 41 10.15 -20.18 -18.42
C THR A 41 10.45 -19.51 -19.74
N ASP A 42 10.91 -18.26 -19.72
CA ASP A 42 11.99 -17.72 -20.57
C ASP A 42 12.10 -16.18 -20.46
N VAL A 43 13.24 -15.67 -20.98
CA VAL A 43 14.04 -14.57 -20.43
C VAL A 43 13.54 -13.15 -20.75
N HIS A 44 12.56 -12.96 -21.65
CA HIS A 44 12.02 -11.64 -21.96
C HIS A 44 10.54 -11.74 -22.40
N GLU A 45 9.59 -11.59 -21.47
CA GLU A 45 8.17 -11.53 -21.82
C GLU A 45 7.42 -10.46 -21.02
N THR A 46 6.63 -9.64 -21.70
CA THR A 46 5.52 -8.88 -21.09
C THR A 46 4.31 -9.82 -21.03
N SER A 47 3.74 -10.03 -19.84
CA SER A 47 2.60 -10.95 -19.67
C SER A 47 1.41 -10.18 -19.09
N GLN A 48 0.28 -10.22 -19.80
CA GLN A 48 -1.01 -9.75 -19.31
C GLN A 48 -1.88 -10.97 -19.00
N ILE A 49 -2.31 -11.11 -17.74
CA ILE A 49 -3.25 -12.15 -17.32
C ILE A 49 -4.56 -11.45 -16.97
N VAL A 50 -5.60 -11.68 -17.77
CA VAL A 50 -6.96 -11.23 -17.47
C VAL A 50 -7.78 -12.48 -17.16
N ARG A 51 -8.28 -12.58 -15.94
CA ARG A 51 -9.13 -13.70 -15.50
C ARG A 51 -10.44 -13.15 -14.97
N THR A 52 -11.54 -13.58 -15.59
CA THR A 52 -12.91 -13.26 -15.17
C THR A 52 -13.56 -14.56 -14.73
N ASP A 53 -13.61 -14.90 -13.44
CA ASP A 53 -14.54 -15.91 -12.89
C ASP A 53 -14.60 -15.91 -11.36
N VAL A 54 -15.77 -16.33 -10.84
CA VAL A 54 -16.35 -16.06 -9.50
C VAL A 54 -15.71 -16.84 -8.34
N HIS A 55 -14.90 -17.86 -8.58
CA HIS A 55 -14.20 -18.58 -7.51
C HIS A 55 -12.83 -19.10 -7.98
N GLU A 56 -11.72 -18.55 -7.45
CA GLU A 56 -10.53 -19.28 -6.94
C GLU A 56 -9.25 -18.42 -6.72
N THR A 57 -8.48 -18.80 -5.70
CA THR A 57 -7.18 -18.26 -5.25
C THR A 57 -6.11 -18.45 -6.33
N SER A 58 -5.22 -17.48 -6.55
CA SER A 58 -4.06 -17.67 -7.46
C SER A 58 -2.78 -17.14 -6.89
N GLN A 59 -1.74 -17.95 -6.98
CA GLN A 59 -0.35 -17.60 -6.66
C GLN A 59 0.43 -17.49 -7.97
N ILE A 60 0.99 -16.30 -8.24
CA ILE A 60 1.86 -16.06 -9.40
C ILE A 60 3.29 -15.92 -8.88
N LYS A 61 4.14 -16.89 -9.20
CA LYS A 61 5.58 -16.87 -8.89
C LYS A 61 6.37 -16.73 -10.18
N ARG A 62 7.08 -15.62 -10.36
CA ARG A 62 7.88 -15.36 -11.57
C ARG A 62 9.30 -14.92 -11.23
N THR A 63 10.29 -15.55 -11.87
CA THR A 63 11.73 -15.25 -11.69
C THR A 63 12.35 -14.93 -13.06
N VAL A 64 12.40 -13.66 -13.46
CA VAL A 64 13.13 -13.19 -14.66
C VAL A 64 13.50 -11.71 -14.51
N VAL A 65 14.73 -11.34 -14.91
CA VAL A 65 15.40 -10.02 -14.73
C VAL A 65 14.81 -8.85 -15.56
N ARG A 66 13.69 -9.03 -16.27
CA ARG A 66 13.01 -7.93 -17.02
C ARG A 66 11.52 -8.23 -17.20
N VAL A 67 10.74 -8.01 -16.15
CA VAL A 67 9.29 -8.27 -16.18
C VAL A 67 8.50 -7.00 -15.90
N THR A 68 7.53 -6.73 -16.77
CA THR A 68 6.32 -5.96 -16.46
C THR A 68 5.22 -6.96 -16.15
N LEU A 69 4.78 -7.02 -14.89
CA LEU A 69 3.66 -7.85 -14.45
C LEU A 69 2.43 -6.95 -14.31
N GLN A 70 1.30 -7.30 -14.94
CA GLN A 70 0.04 -6.61 -14.72
C GLN A 70 -1.06 -7.64 -14.45
N ILE A 71 -1.63 -7.58 -13.25
CA ILE A 71 -2.69 -8.48 -12.78
C ILE A 71 -3.95 -7.65 -12.56
N ILE A 72 -5.03 -8.03 -13.24
CA ILE A 72 -6.35 -7.44 -13.06
C ILE A 72 -7.30 -8.58 -12.66
N ARG A 73 -7.95 -8.46 -11.50
CA ARG A 73 -8.89 -9.48 -11.01
C ARG A 73 -10.16 -8.87 -10.42
N THR A 74 -11.27 -9.58 -10.61
CA THR A 74 -12.56 -9.33 -9.97
C THR A 74 -13.06 -10.65 -9.35
N GLY A 75 -13.25 -10.74 -8.03
CA GLY A 75 -13.77 -11.96 -7.38
C GLY A 75 -13.38 -12.12 -5.90
N GLU A 76 -13.94 -13.15 -5.23
CA GLU A 76 -13.99 -13.25 -3.76
C GLU A 76 -12.80 -13.94 -3.06
N GLN A 77 -11.71 -14.33 -3.74
CA GLN A 77 -10.70 -15.19 -3.12
C GLN A 77 -9.42 -14.46 -2.73
N ALA A 78 -8.33 -14.66 -3.46
CA ALA A 78 -7.12 -13.93 -3.14
C ALA A 78 -6.16 -13.81 -4.33
N VAL A 79 -5.39 -12.73 -4.29
CA VAL A 79 -4.35 -12.37 -5.26
C VAL A 79 -3.01 -12.43 -4.55
N GLY A 80 -2.13 -13.33 -4.98
CA GLY A 80 -0.76 -13.41 -4.48
C GLY A 80 0.26 -13.18 -5.60
N VAL A 81 1.11 -12.17 -5.44
CA VAL A 81 2.16 -11.79 -6.39
C VAL A 81 3.50 -11.82 -5.70
N SER A 82 4.44 -12.59 -6.25
CA SER A 82 5.82 -12.59 -5.76
C SER A 82 6.80 -12.45 -6.92
N THR A 83 7.61 -11.38 -6.89
CA THR A 83 8.53 -11.04 -7.98
C THR A 83 9.93 -10.69 -7.47
N GLN A 84 10.95 -11.10 -8.23
CA GLN A 84 12.35 -10.72 -8.01
C GLN A 84 12.95 -10.13 -9.30
N GLY A 85 13.46 -8.89 -9.24
CA GLY A 85 14.12 -8.23 -10.37
C GLY A 85 13.18 -7.79 -11.49
N ALA A 86 12.10 -7.06 -11.16
CA ALA A 86 11.12 -6.55 -12.11
C ALA A 86 11.50 -5.17 -12.68
N GLN A 87 10.99 -4.84 -13.86
CA GLN A 87 10.87 -3.43 -14.24
C GLN A 87 9.62 -2.82 -13.58
N ALA A 88 8.49 -3.50 -13.70
CA ALA A 88 7.23 -3.03 -13.11
C ALA A 88 6.37 -4.19 -12.59
N VAL A 89 5.73 -3.98 -11.44
CA VAL A 89 4.72 -4.87 -10.86
C VAL A 89 3.44 -4.05 -10.68
N GLY A 90 2.37 -4.42 -11.36
CA GLY A 90 1.06 -3.77 -11.29
C GLY A 90 -0.02 -4.77 -10.88
N VAL A 91 -0.77 -4.46 -9.83
CA VAL A 91 -1.88 -5.28 -9.33
C VAL A 91 -3.11 -4.39 -9.18
N SER A 92 -4.23 -4.78 -9.80
CA SER A 92 -5.51 -4.09 -9.68
C SER A 92 -6.61 -5.11 -9.39
N THR A 93 -7.33 -4.94 -8.28
CA THR A 93 -8.27 -5.96 -7.79
C THR A 93 -9.55 -5.35 -7.26
N GLN A 94 -10.66 -6.11 -7.37
CA GLN A 94 -11.96 -5.71 -6.84
C GLN A 94 -12.67 -6.88 -6.15
N GLY A 95 -13.06 -6.68 -4.89
CA GLY A 95 -13.92 -7.58 -4.12
C GLY A 95 -13.25 -8.84 -3.57
N GLU A 96 -11.94 -8.81 -3.32
CA GLU A 96 -11.16 -9.98 -2.88
C GLU A 96 -11.27 -10.21 -1.37
N GLN A 97 -10.97 -11.42 -0.88
CA GLN A 97 -10.69 -11.58 0.56
C GLN A 97 -9.28 -11.09 0.88
N ALA A 98 -8.28 -11.46 0.08
CA ALA A 98 -6.88 -11.08 0.35
C ALA A 98 -6.09 -10.67 -0.89
N VAL A 99 -5.28 -9.63 -0.77
CA VAL A 99 -4.33 -9.17 -1.79
C VAL A 99 -2.94 -9.11 -1.17
N GLY A 100 -2.03 -9.96 -1.61
CA GLY A 100 -0.64 -10.02 -1.16
C GLY A 100 0.32 -9.74 -2.31
N VAL A 101 1.19 -8.74 -2.18
CA VAL A 101 2.21 -8.38 -3.16
C VAL A 101 3.58 -8.31 -2.48
N SER A 102 4.51 -9.17 -2.90
CA SER A 102 5.89 -9.20 -2.41
C SER A 102 6.87 -9.00 -3.55
N THR A 103 7.70 -7.95 -3.47
CA THR A 103 8.63 -7.58 -4.54
C THR A 103 10.04 -7.35 -3.99
N GLN A 104 11.04 -7.98 -4.62
CA GLN A 104 12.45 -7.73 -4.35
C GLN A 104 13.14 -7.20 -5.61
N GLY A 105 13.52 -5.93 -5.62
CA GLY A 105 14.13 -5.27 -6.76
C GLY A 105 13.10 -4.99 -7.86
N ALA A 106 12.57 -3.77 -7.91
CA ALA A 106 11.72 -3.27 -8.99
C ALA A 106 12.09 -1.83 -9.38
N GLN A 107 11.71 -1.38 -10.58
CA GLN A 107 11.66 0.07 -10.82
C GLN A 107 10.36 0.64 -10.26
N ALA A 108 9.22 0.02 -10.59
CA ALA A 108 7.91 0.45 -10.09
C ALA A 108 7.09 -0.71 -9.50
N VAL A 109 6.40 -0.45 -8.39
CA VAL A 109 5.37 -1.32 -7.82
C VAL A 109 4.10 -0.50 -7.66
N GLY A 110 3.00 -0.94 -8.26
CA GLY A 110 1.68 -0.31 -8.17
C GLY A 110 0.64 -1.32 -7.73
N VAL A 111 -0.09 -1.05 -6.66
CA VAL A 111 -1.17 -1.89 -6.14
C VAL A 111 -2.43 -1.04 -5.96
N SER A 112 -3.53 -1.45 -6.57
CA SER A 112 -4.82 -0.79 -6.47
C SER A 112 -5.89 -1.82 -6.08
N THR A 113 -6.57 -1.59 -4.95
CA THR A 113 -7.55 -2.54 -4.41
C THR A 113 -8.85 -1.82 -4.08
N GLN A 114 -9.97 -2.35 -4.56
CA GLN A 114 -11.31 -1.88 -4.20
C GLN A 114 -12.11 -3.00 -3.53
N GLY A 115 -12.30 -2.92 -2.22
CA GLY A 115 -12.94 -3.96 -1.43
C GLY A 115 -12.03 -5.15 -1.22
N ALA A 116 -11.42 -5.24 -0.04
CA ALA A 116 -10.69 -6.41 0.44
C ALA A 116 -10.99 -6.70 1.92
N GLN A 117 -10.72 -7.92 2.41
CA GLN A 117 -10.55 -8.10 3.86
C GLN A 117 -9.12 -7.69 4.25
N ALA A 118 -8.11 -8.19 3.56
CA ALA A 118 -6.71 -7.89 3.83
C ALA A 118 -5.95 -7.46 2.57
N VAL A 119 -5.11 -6.43 2.70
CA VAL A 119 -4.12 -6.01 1.70
C VAL A 119 -2.76 -5.99 2.36
N GLU A 120 -1.81 -6.75 1.84
CA GLU A 120 -0.43 -6.83 2.32
C GLU A 120 0.52 -6.54 1.16
N VAL A 121 1.33 -5.48 1.28
CA VAL A 121 2.33 -5.11 0.27
C VAL A 121 3.70 -5.01 0.94
N SER A 122 4.64 -5.85 0.50
CA SER A 122 6.02 -5.85 0.96
C SER A 122 6.97 -5.61 -0.21
N THR A 123 7.76 -4.53 -0.15
CA THR A 123 8.70 -4.17 -1.20
C THR A 123 10.11 -3.95 -0.63
N GLN A 124 11.10 -4.63 -1.20
CA GLN A 124 12.52 -4.41 -0.91
C GLN A 124 13.25 -3.93 -2.17
N GLY A 125 13.70 -2.69 -2.18
CA GLY A 125 14.42 -2.08 -3.30
C GLY A 125 13.49 -1.75 -4.47
N ALA A 126 12.94 -0.54 -4.47
CA ALA A 126 12.18 0.02 -5.59
C ALA A 126 12.67 1.42 -5.97
N GLN A 127 12.32 1.93 -7.15
CA GLN A 127 12.37 3.39 -7.38
C GLN A 127 11.07 4.01 -6.89
N ALA A 128 9.93 3.47 -7.30
CA ALA A 128 8.60 3.95 -6.89
C ALA A 128 7.73 2.81 -6.36
N VAL A 129 7.01 3.08 -5.28
CA VAL A 129 5.95 2.23 -4.73
C VAL A 129 4.68 3.07 -4.60
N GLU A 130 3.59 2.64 -5.23
CA GLU A 130 2.28 3.28 -5.17
C GLU A 130 1.25 2.24 -4.70
N VAL A 131 0.56 2.50 -3.59
CA VAL A 131 -0.49 1.62 -3.07
C VAL A 131 -1.75 2.43 -2.81
N SER A 132 -2.85 2.05 -3.45
CA SER A 132 -4.16 2.67 -3.27
C SER A 132 -5.19 1.62 -2.87
N THR A 133 -5.81 1.80 -1.70
CA THR A 133 -6.84 0.87 -1.19
C THR A 133 -8.12 1.63 -0.86
N GLN A 134 -9.24 1.18 -1.41
CA GLN A 134 -10.58 1.67 -1.07
C GLN A 134 -11.42 0.54 -0.46
N GLY A 135 -11.71 0.63 0.83
CA GLY A 135 -12.48 -0.38 1.56
C GLY A 135 -11.67 -1.63 1.86
N ALA A 136 -11.11 -1.71 3.07
CA ALA A 136 -10.45 -2.91 3.60
C ALA A 136 -10.86 -3.17 5.05
N GLN A 137 -10.59 -4.37 5.59
CA GLN A 137 -10.52 -4.53 7.05
C GLN A 137 -9.11 -4.17 7.53
N ALA A 138 -8.08 -4.74 6.91
CA ALA A 138 -6.68 -4.50 7.24
C ALA A 138 -5.87 -4.12 5.99
N VAL A 139 -5.00 -3.13 6.13
CA VAL A 139 -3.99 -2.74 5.15
C VAL A 139 -2.64 -2.72 5.83
N GLU A 140 -1.68 -3.49 5.31
CA GLU A 140 -0.29 -3.53 5.78
C GLU A 140 0.63 -3.22 4.59
N VAL A 141 1.43 -2.17 4.70
CA VAL A 141 2.42 -1.80 3.67
C VAL A 141 3.78 -1.65 4.31
N SER A 142 4.75 -2.44 3.84
CA SER A 142 6.14 -2.37 4.28
C SER A 142 7.07 -2.13 3.09
N THR A 143 7.84 -1.06 3.14
CA THR A 143 8.83 -0.72 2.10
C THR A 143 10.21 -0.53 2.70
N GLN A 144 11.21 -1.24 2.15
CA GLN A 144 12.62 -1.07 2.50
C GLN A 144 13.41 -0.64 1.26
N GLY A 145 13.93 0.59 1.27
CA GLY A 145 14.71 1.15 0.17
C GLY A 145 13.84 1.51 -1.03
N ALA A 146 13.42 2.76 -1.10
CA ALA A 146 12.72 3.35 -2.23
C ALA A 146 13.27 4.74 -2.58
N GLN A 147 12.95 5.28 -3.76
CA GLN A 147 13.07 6.73 -3.98
C GLN A 147 11.79 7.43 -3.55
N ALA A 148 10.64 6.94 -4.01
CA ALA A 148 9.33 7.46 -3.66
C ALA A 148 8.40 6.34 -3.17
N VAL A 149 7.64 6.63 -2.12
CA VAL A 149 6.57 5.77 -1.58
C VAL A 149 5.31 6.62 -1.45
N GLU A 150 4.25 6.23 -2.11
CA GLU A 150 2.92 6.86 -2.00
C GLU A 150 1.92 5.78 -1.59
N VAL A 151 1.25 5.98 -0.44
CA VAL A 151 0.22 5.06 0.04
C VAL A 151 -1.03 5.83 0.43
N SER A 152 -2.16 5.44 -0.16
CA SER A 152 -3.47 6.03 0.13
C SER A 152 -4.47 4.95 0.51
N THR A 153 -5.10 5.11 1.67
CA THR A 153 -6.17 4.21 2.14
C THR A 153 -7.44 4.99 2.45
N GLN A 154 -8.56 4.60 1.85
CA GLN A 154 -9.88 5.14 2.13
C GLN A 154 -10.80 4.05 2.69
N GLY A 155 -11.16 4.16 3.98
CA GLY A 155 -12.04 3.22 4.65
C GLY A 155 -11.33 1.90 5.00
N ALA A 156 -10.83 1.81 6.23
CA ALA A 156 -10.26 0.58 6.79
C ALA A 156 -10.70 0.37 8.25
N GLN A 157 -10.48 -0.82 8.82
CA GLN A 157 -10.49 -0.96 10.28
C GLN A 157 -9.10 -0.66 10.84
N ALA A 158 -8.07 -1.30 10.30
CA ALA A 158 -6.67 -1.12 10.69
C ALA A 158 -5.80 -0.80 9.46
N VAL A 159 -4.88 0.15 9.63
CA VAL A 159 -3.87 0.52 8.63
C VAL A 159 -2.51 0.58 9.31
N GLU A 160 -1.56 -0.19 8.79
CA GLU A 160 -0.16 -0.17 9.22
C GLU A 160 0.72 0.12 8.00
N MET A 161 1.52 1.18 8.08
CA MET A 161 2.44 1.55 7.01
C MET A 161 3.83 1.83 7.57
N SER A 162 4.83 1.13 7.04
CA SER A 162 6.22 1.27 7.46
C SER A 162 7.14 1.47 6.26
N THR A 163 7.94 2.54 6.29
CA THR A 163 8.98 2.80 5.29
C THR A 163 10.34 2.96 5.94
N GLN A 164 11.33 2.21 5.48
CA GLN A 164 12.73 2.34 5.88
C GLN A 164 13.60 2.71 4.68
N GLY A 165 14.18 3.91 4.69
CA GLY A 165 15.07 4.41 3.65
C GLY A 165 14.30 4.81 2.39
N ALA A 166 13.92 6.08 2.30
CA ALA A 166 13.29 6.67 1.13
C ALA A 166 13.85 8.08 0.84
N GLN A 167 13.60 8.62 -0.36
CA GLN A 167 13.78 10.06 -0.56
C GLN A 167 12.50 10.80 -0.16
N ALA A 168 11.36 10.39 -0.72
CA ALA A 168 10.05 10.95 -0.41
C ALA A 168 9.09 9.84 0.04
N VAL A 169 8.30 10.13 1.07
CA VAL A 169 7.24 9.27 1.59
C VAL A 169 5.98 10.11 1.76
N GLU A 170 4.89 9.69 1.13
CA GLU A 170 3.55 10.25 1.32
C GLU A 170 2.61 9.13 1.75
N MET A 171 2.03 9.25 2.95
CA MET A 171 1.08 8.26 3.47
C MET A 171 -0.19 8.96 3.93
N SER A 172 -1.33 8.54 3.41
CA SER A 172 -2.62 9.16 3.72
C SER A 172 -3.68 8.11 4.04
N THR A 173 -4.39 8.31 5.14
CA THR A 173 -5.55 7.51 5.52
C THR A 173 -6.78 8.37 5.74
N GLN A 174 -7.91 8.01 5.10
CA GLN A 174 -9.21 8.63 5.32
C GLN A 174 -10.21 7.59 5.83
N GLY A 175 -10.62 7.71 7.09
CA GLY A 175 -11.58 6.82 7.72
C GLY A 175 -10.96 5.48 8.13
N ALA A 176 -10.52 5.37 9.38
CA ALA A 176 -10.05 4.12 9.98
C ALA A 176 -10.48 3.98 11.45
N GLN A 177 -10.35 2.80 12.04
CA GLN A 177 -10.40 2.69 13.50
C GLN A 177 -9.01 2.96 14.08
N ALA A 178 -7.99 2.24 13.61
CA ALA A 178 -6.61 2.40 14.01
C ALA A 178 -5.71 2.67 12.80
N VAL A 179 -4.77 3.61 12.96
CA VAL A 179 -3.75 3.95 11.96
C VAL A 179 -2.39 4.00 12.66
N GLU A 180 -1.43 3.24 12.14
CA GLU A 180 -0.03 3.32 12.53
C GLU A 180 0.81 3.61 11.28
N MET A 181 1.55 4.72 11.31
CA MET A 181 2.46 5.12 10.23
C MET A 181 3.85 5.38 10.79
N SER A 182 4.86 4.75 10.18
CA SER A 182 6.24 4.92 10.59
C SER A 182 7.18 5.10 9.40
N THR A 183 8.04 6.11 9.49
CA THR A 183 9.11 6.37 8.51
C THR A 183 10.46 6.45 9.21
N GLN A 184 11.44 5.67 8.75
CA GLN A 184 12.83 5.72 9.21
C GLN A 184 13.78 6.05 8.06
N GLY A 185 14.44 7.21 8.12
CA GLY A 185 15.40 7.64 7.11
C GLY A 185 14.74 8.09 5.82
N ALA A 186 14.25 9.34 5.79
CA ALA A 186 13.70 9.99 4.60
C ALA A 186 14.39 11.34 4.32
N GLN A 187 14.26 11.88 3.11
CA GLN A 187 14.46 13.32 2.92
C GLN A 187 13.17 14.04 3.32
N GLU A 188 12.06 13.67 2.68
CA GLU A 188 10.73 14.21 2.91
C GLU A 188 9.80 13.10 3.39
N ALA A 189 9.06 13.33 4.47
CA ALA A 189 8.06 12.41 5.00
C ALA A 189 6.77 13.16 5.36
N GLU A 190 5.73 12.94 4.58
CA GLU A 190 4.39 13.49 4.79
C GLU A 190 3.43 12.38 5.21
N MET A 191 2.80 12.53 6.38
CA MET A 191 1.84 11.56 6.90
C MET A 191 0.56 12.27 7.32
N SER A 192 -0.58 11.81 6.80
CA SER A 192 -1.89 12.41 7.08
C SER A 192 -2.94 11.38 7.45
N THR A 193 -3.71 11.69 8.49
CA THR A 193 -4.90 10.91 8.87
C THR A 193 -6.11 11.82 8.99
N GLN A 194 -7.19 11.47 8.31
CA GLN A 194 -8.50 12.11 8.44
C GLN A 194 -9.52 11.11 8.97
N VAL A 195 -10.12 11.40 10.11
CA VAL A 195 -11.14 10.55 10.75
C VAL A 195 -10.59 9.18 11.17
N ALA A 196 -10.13 9.09 12.42
CA ALA A 196 -9.71 7.84 13.06
C ALA A 196 -10.27 7.72 14.49
N GLN A 197 -10.26 6.52 15.09
CA GLN A 197 -10.31 6.46 16.56
C GLN A 197 -8.90 6.74 17.09
N GLU A 198 -7.93 5.94 16.67
CA GLU A 198 -6.53 6.01 17.09
C GLU A 198 -5.66 6.29 15.87
N ALA A 199 -4.77 7.28 15.98
CA ALA A 199 -3.79 7.62 14.95
C ALA A 199 -2.41 7.83 15.57
N GLU A 200 -1.50 6.91 15.29
CA GLU A 200 -0.09 6.96 15.69
C GLU A 200 0.79 7.21 14.47
N MET A 201 1.59 8.28 14.52
CA MET A 201 2.52 8.63 13.44
C MET A 201 3.92 8.90 13.98
N SER A 202 4.93 8.29 13.37
CA SER A 202 6.31 8.43 13.81
C SER A 202 7.29 8.62 12.65
N THR A 203 8.20 9.58 12.80
CA THR A 203 9.32 9.78 11.87
C THR A 203 10.64 9.78 12.64
N GLN A 204 11.60 8.96 12.19
CA GLN A 204 12.95 8.93 12.71
C GLN A 204 13.98 9.21 11.60
N GLY A 205 14.70 10.32 11.70
CA GLY A 205 15.72 10.70 10.72
C GLY A 205 15.09 11.19 9.41
N ALA A 206 14.70 12.46 9.35
CA ALA A 206 14.21 13.12 8.14
C ALA A 206 14.96 14.43 7.88
N GLN A 207 14.92 14.96 6.66
CA GLN A 207 15.19 16.38 6.46
C GLN A 207 13.91 17.15 6.84
N GLU A 208 12.81 16.84 6.19
CA GLU A 208 11.49 17.44 6.41
C GLU A 208 10.50 16.35 6.83
N ALA A 209 9.78 16.60 7.93
CA ALA A 209 8.75 15.71 8.45
C ALA A 209 7.47 16.50 8.71
N GLU A 210 6.41 16.20 7.95
CA GLU A 210 5.10 16.79 8.13
C GLU A 210 4.11 15.72 8.57
N MET A 211 3.43 15.96 9.69
CA MET A 211 2.40 15.06 10.21
C MET A 211 1.11 15.80 10.53
N SER A 212 -0.01 15.29 10.04
CA SER A 212 -1.31 15.90 10.27
C SER A 212 -2.40 14.90 10.64
N THR A 213 -3.13 15.19 11.72
CA THR A 213 -4.35 14.46 12.09
C THR A 213 -5.55 15.40 12.13
N GLN A 214 -6.62 15.05 11.42
CA GLN A 214 -7.91 15.74 11.48
C GLN A 214 -9.03 14.81 11.94
N GLY A 215 -9.56 15.07 13.13
CA GLY A 215 -10.68 14.32 13.73
C GLY A 215 -10.28 12.92 14.19
N ALA A 216 -9.62 12.82 15.35
CA ALA A 216 -9.34 11.54 15.99
C ALA A 216 -9.99 11.47 17.39
N GLN A 217 -10.09 10.28 17.98
CA GLN A 217 -10.24 10.20 19.44
C GLN A 217 -8.88 10.47 20.08
N GLU A 218 -7.88 9.68 19.71
CA GLU A 218 -6.51 9.76 20.18
C GLU A 218 -5.56 9.98 18.99
N ALA A 219 -4.67 10.96 19.11
CA ALA A 219 -3.67 11.28 18.10
C ALA A 219 -2.29 11.40 18.75
N GLU A 220 -1.39 10.48 18.42
CA GLU A 220 0.00 10.51 18.86
C GLU A 220 0.93 10.77 17.66
N MET A 221 1.77 11.80 17.76
CA MET A 221 2.74 12.13 16.72
C MET A 221 4.12 12.33 17.33
N SER A 222 5.13 11.69 16.74
CA SER A 222 6.51 11.79 17.21
C SER A 222 7.51 11.97 16.07
N THR A 223 8.40 12.94 16.22
CA THR A 223 9.55 13.11 15.34
C THR A 223 10.86 13.03 16.13
N GLN A 224 11.79 12.19 15.68
CA GLN A 224 13.14 12.11 16.22
C GLN A 224 14.20 12.37 15.15
N GLY A 225 14.93 13.47 15.28
CA GLY A 225 16.02 13.85 14.38
C GLY A 225 15.53 14.30 13.01
N ALA A 226 15.01 15.51 12.92
CA ALA A 226 14.65 16.17 11.67
C ALA A 226 15.46 17.46 11.46
N GLN A 227 15.53 18.00 10.24
CA GLN A 227 15.88 19.41 10.08
C GLN A 227 14.65 20.25 10.42
N GLU A 228 13.54 19.98 9.75
CA GLU A 228 12.25 20.64 9.92
C GLU A 228 11.19 19.60 10.31
N ALA A 229 10.43 19.90 11.35
CA ALA A 229 9.34 19.05 11.83
C ALA A 229 8.07 19.88 12.01
N GLU A 230 7.06 19.62 11.20
CA GLU A 230 5.73 20.23 11.33
C GLU A 230 4.72 19.18 11.79
N MET A 231 4.00 19.47 12.87
CA MET A 231 2.95 18.59 13.37
C MET A 231 1.68 19.38 13.66
N SER A 232 0.56 18.90 13.15
CA SER A 232 -0.74 19.56 13.33
C SER A 232 -1.84 18.57 13.69
N THR A 233 -2.54 18.84 14.79
CA THR A 233 -3.75 18.11 15.16
C THR A 233 -4.96 19.04 15.20
N GLN A 234 -6.04 18.67 14.52
CA GLN A 234 -7.31 19.39 14.58
C GLN A 234 -8.47 18.47 14.99
N GLY A 235 -9.11 18.75 16.12
CA GLY A 235 -10.33 18.07 16.56
C GLY A 235 -10.12 16.66 17.11
N ALA A 236 -8.96 16.38 17.72
CA ALA A 236 -8.75 15.19 18.53
C ALA A 236 -9.37 15.33 19.94
N GLN A 237 -9.71 14.24 20.63
CA GLN A 237 -10.06 14.32 22.06
C GLN A 237 -8.79 14.40 22.91
N GLU A 238 -7.83 13.54 22.60
CA GLU A 238 -6.50 13.46 23.19
C GLU A 238 -5.45 13.64 22.09
N ALA A 239 -4.48 14.52 22.31
CA ALA A 239 -3.41 14.80 21.37
C ALA A 239 -2.05 14.81 22.06
N GLU A 240 -1.19 13.85 21.74
CA GLU A 240 0.20 13.82 22.16
C GLU A 240 1.12 14.13 20.98
N MET A 241 1.98 15.13 21.14
CA MET A 241 2.95 15.53 20.12
C MET A 241 4.33 15.68 20.73
N SER A 242 5.32 15.02 20.14
CA SER A 242 6.70 15.09 20.61
C SER A 242 7.70 15.29 19.47
N THR A 243 8.65 16.21 19.68
CA THR A 243 9.80 16.38 18.78
C THR A 243 11.09 16.31 19.57
N GLN A 244 12.03 15.48 19.12
CA GLN A 244 13.37 15.38 19.71
C GLN A 244 14.46 15.59 18.67
N GLY A 245 15.26 16.65 18.84
CA GLY A 245 16.45 16.90 18.03
C GLY A 245 16.17 17.44 16.63
N ALA A 246 15.17 18.31 16.47
CA ALA A 246 14.93 19.06 15.23
C ALA A 246 15.81 20.33 15.14
N GLN A 247 16.02 20.92 13.97
CA GLN A 247 16.50 22.31 13.90
C GLN A 247 15.32 23.25 14.15
N GLU A 248 14.26 23.08 13.37
CA GLU A 248 13.02 23.83 13.46
C GLU A 248 11.87 22.86 13.76
N ALA A 249 11.02 23.23 14.72
CA ALA A 249 9.86 22.43 15.11
C ALA A 249 8.62 23.34 15.21
N GLU A 250 7.64 23.11 14.35
CA GLU A 250 6.33 23.76 14.42
C GLU A 250 5.29 22.75 14.87
N MET A 251 4.57 23.07 15.94
CA MET A 251 3.52 22.22 16.47
C MET A 251 2.25 23.02 16.70
N SER A 252 1.16 22.54 16.11
CA SER A 252 -0.15 23.19 16.26
C SER A 252 -1.21 22.19 16.72
N THR A 253 -2.07 22.65 17.63
CA THR A 253 -3.25 21.87 18.03
C THR A 253 -4.46 22.79 18.15
N GLN A 254 -5.54 22.38 17.49
CA GLN A 254 -6.83 23.07 17.55
C GLN A 254 -7.91 22.12 18.01
N ARG A 255 -8.74 22.57 18.96
CA ARG A 255 -9.91 21.81 19.43
C ARG A 255 -9.55 20.43 20.00
N ALA A 256 -8.48 20.35 20.79
CA ALA A 256 -8.15 19.19 21.61
C ALA A 256 -8.25 19.57 23.10
N PRO A 257 -9.20 19.01 23.87
CA PRO A 257 -9.35 19.32 25.29
C PRO A 257 -8.22 18.77 26.16
N GLU A 258 -7.68 17.61 25.78
CA GLU A 258 -6.56 16.96 26.46
C GLU A 258 -5.37 16.92 25.51
N MET A 259 -4.25 17.52 25.92
CA MET A 259 -3.09 17.65 25.04
C MET A 259 -1.78 17.67 25.82
N GLU A 260 -0.81 16.92 25.30
CA GLU A 260 0.59 16.94 25.72
C GLU A 260 1.47 17.28 24.52
N ILE A 261 2.14 18.43 24.57
CA ILE A 261 3.08 18.87 23.53
C ILE A 261 4.46 19.01 24.15
N SER A 262 5.46 18.37 23.55
CA SER A 262 6.85 18.45 24.03
C SER A 262 7.86 18.62 22.89
N THR A 263 8.84 19.48 23.13
CA THR A 263 10.02 19.61 22.28
C THR A 263 11.28 19.47 23.12
N GLN A 264 12.22 18.65 22.67
CA GLN A 264 13.53 18.51 23.28
C GLN A 264 14.62 18.72 22.26
N ARG A 265 15.61 19.55 22.61
CA ARG A 265 16.81 19.78 21.78
C ARG A 265 16.52 20.33 20.37
N ALA A 266 15.43 21.09 20.21
CA ALA A 266 15.23 21.92 19.01
C ALA A 266 16.03 23.22 19.10
N GLN A 267 16.46 23.76 17.95
CA GLN A 267 17.08 25.10 17.91
C GLN A 267 16.00 26.18 17.96
N GLU A 268 14.95 26.00 17.16
CA GLU A 268 13.77 26.85 17.11
C GLU A 268 12.52 25.99 17.29
N ALA A 269 11.55 26.50 18.04
CA ALA A 269 10.31 25.78 18.32
C ALA A 269 9.14 26.76 18.43
N GLU A 270 8.14 26.57 17.57
CA GLU A 270 6.87 27.29 17.62
C GLU A 270 5.76 26.32 18.06
N MET A 271 4.97 26.74 19.05
CA MET A 271 3.85 25.96 19.57
C MET A 271 2.60 26.83 19.60
N SER A 272 1.57 26.40 18.87
CA SER A 272 0.27 27.08 18.80
C SER A 272 -0.83 26.17 19.30
N THR A 273 -1.60 26.64 20.29
CA THR A 273 -2.71 25.87 20.84
C THR A 273 -3.96 26.75 20.86
N GLN A 274 -5.06 26.24 20.31
CA GLN A 274 -6.34 26.94 20.30
C GLN A 274 -7.44 26.06 20.90
N GLY A 275 -7.84 26.40 22.12
CA GLY A 275 -9.00 25.80 22.79
C GLY A 275 -10.31 26.20 22.11
N GLY A 276 -11.26 25.28 22.07
CA GLY A 276 -12.62 25.49 21.57
C GLY A 276 -13.55 26.18 22.57
#